data_AF-A0A3E3E0G7-F1
#
_entry.id   AF-A0A3E3E0G7-F1
#
_cell.length_a   1.000
_cell.length_b   1.000
_cell.length_c   1.000
_cell.angle_alpha   90.00
_cell.angle_beta   90.00
_cell.angle_gamma   90.00
#
_symmetry.space_group_name_H-M   'P 1'
#
loop_
_entity.id
_entity.type
_entity.pdbx_description
1 polymer ?
#
loop_
_entity_poly.entity_id
_entity_poly.type
_entity_poly.pdbx_seq_one_letter_code
_entity_poly.pdbx_strand_id
1 'polypeptide(L)'
;MRTVYVSLDKTHSFNIGHQYEHKATLVKFMNLDYQGSLYIRLEINDYKNMVPLTADSFLVGKPLTFHSGTVKGQLYSMTADGDYEQLSKVFNMIIDESIGYQDPSEYPVDPNVELIYEELKTLKSECTTARDQCETAYQQCNQVTNACASATQLCNEAVNNIGGSISNANAATQSCNQATATANQKIQEMNDILDSFSGFDIGNLSQQISEFQQTLNQLQNDLESMSNGSEEVMVEQ
;
A
#
# COMPACT_ATOMS: atom_id res chain seq x y z
N MET A 1 -23.42 29.05 -45.57
CA MET A 1 -23.30 27.60 -45.77
C MET A 1 -24.43 27.13 -46.67
N ARG A 2 -24.13 26.40 -47.75
CA ARG A 2 -25.12 25.75 -48.63
C ARG A 2 -25.31 24.32 -48.14
N THR A 3 -26.54 23.80 -48.12
CA THR A 3 -26.79 22.39 -47.78
C THR A 3 -27.42 21.67 -48.96
N VAL A 4 -26.90 20.49 -49.30
CA VAL A 4 -27.40 19.62 -50.36
C VAL A 4 -27.89 18.34 -49.70
N TYR A 5 -29.19 18.06 -49.80
CA TYR A 5 -29.79 16.83 -49.28
C TYR A 5 -29.78 15.77 -50.38
N VAL A 6 -29.19 14.62 -50.10
CA VAL A 6 -28.95 13.56 -51.09
C VAL A 6 -29.56 12.26 -50.60
N SER A 7 -30.50 11.72 -51.37
CA SER A 7 -30.93 10.33 -51.24
C SER A 7 -30.31 9.56 -52.40
N LEU A 8 -29.38 8.65 -52.09
CA LEU A 8 -28.63 7.92 -53.11
C LEU A 8 -29.51 6.96 -53.92
N ASP A 9 -30.65 6.55 -53.37
CA ASP A 9 -31.68 5.80 -54.12
C ASP A 9 -32.29 6.61 -55.27
N LYS A 10 -32.26 7.95 -55.17
CA LYS A 10 -32.90 8.88 -56.12
C LYS A 10 -31.90 9.54 -57.06
N THR A 11 -30.71 9.87 -56.57
CA THR A 11 -29.66 10.52 -57.39
C THR A 11 -28.29 9.95 -57.08
N HIS A 12 -27.55 9.66 -58.16
CA HIS A 12 -26.17 9.19 -58.11
C HIS A 12 -25.19 10.25 -58.64
N SER A 13 -25.67 11.45 -58.97
CA SER A 13 -24.87 12.55 -59.49
C SER A 13 -25.43 13.89 -59.06
N PHE A 14 -24.65 14.71 -58.35
CA PHE A 14 -25.11 16.01 -57.84
C PHE A 14 -23.97 17.01 -57.71
N ASN A 15 -24.29 18.30 -57.87
CA ASN A 15 -23.34 19.39 -57.72
C ASN A 15 -23.10 19.72 -56.24
N ILE A 16 -21.83 19.80 -55.86
CA ILE A 16 -21.38 20.05 -54.48
C ILE A 16 -20.66 21.40 -54.32
N GLY A 17 -20.58 22.21 -55.37
CA GLY A 17 -20.03 23.56 -55.33
C GLY A 17 -19.19 23.90 -56.56
N HIS A 18 -18.45 24.98 -56.45
CA HIS A 18 -17.50 25.44 -57.45
C HIS A 18 -16.05 25.27 -56.95
N GLN A 19 -15.13 25.13 -57.90
CA GLN A 19 -13.71 25.22 -57.62
C GLN A 19 -13.42 26.57 -56.96
N TYR A 20 -12.54 26.59 -55.96
CA TYR A 20 -12.21 27.78 -55.19
C TYR A 20 -13.38 28.43 -54.43
N GLU A 21 -14.48 27.71 -54.21
CA GLU A 21 -15.62 28.26 -53.47
C GLU A 21 -15.28 28.47 -51.98
N HIS A 22 -15.44 29.72 -51.53
CA HIS A 22 -15.22 30.16 -50.14
C HIS A 22 -16.42 29.89 -49.23
N LYS A 23 -17.56 29.49 -49.78
CA LYS A 23 -18.75 29.11 -49.01
C LYS A 23 -18.74 27.61 -48.77
N ALA A 24 -18.84 27.21 -47.51
CA ALA A 24 -18.93 25.80 -47.15
C ALA A 24 -20.22 25.18 -47.72
N THR A 25 -20.08 24.02 -48.38
CA THR A 25 -21.21 23.17 -48.79
C THR A 25 -21.27 21.93 -47.90
N LEU A 26 -22.41 21.72 -47.25
CA LEU A 26 -22.70 20.54 -46.45
C LEU A 26 -23.57 19.59 -47.27
N VAL A 27 -23.09 18.38 -47.51
CA VAL A 27 -23.87 17.29 -48.12
C VAL A 27 -24.47 16.46 -47.00
N LYS A 28 -25.80 16.35 -46.94
CA LYS A 28 -26.51 15.53 -45.96
C LYS A 28 -27.14 14.34 -46.65
N PHE A 29 -26.67 13.14 -46.31
CA PHE A 29 -27.14 11.90 -46.88
C PHE A 29 -28.39 11.40 -46.14
N MET A 30 -29.45 11.15 -46.89
CA MET A 30 -30.77 10.80 -46.35
C MET A 30 -31.03 9.30 -46.51
N ASN A 31 -31.77 8.74 -45.56
CA ASN A 31 -32.23 7.34 -45.57
C ASN A 31 -31.08 6.32 -45.58
N LEU A 32 -29.99 6.62 -44.86
CA LEU A 32 -28.92 5.64 -44.63
C LEU A 32 -29.32 4.71 -43.49
N ASP A 33 -29.17 3.41 -43.69
CA ASP A 33 -29.27 2.39 -42.64
C ASP A 33 -27.85 1.93 -42.29
N TYR A 34 -27.39 2.29 -41.10
CA TYR A 34 -26.03 1.98 -40.65
C TYR A 34 -25.95 1.82 -39.13
N GLN A 35 -25.01 0.99 -38.70
CA GLN A 35 -24.65 0.81 -37.30
C GLN A 35 -23.19 1.26 -37.14
N GLY A 36 -22.92 2.22 -36.26
CA GLY A 36 -21.56 2.73 -36.00
C GLY A 36 -21.21 4.04 -36.72
N SER A 37 -19.92 4.25 -36.97
CA SER A 37 -19.39 5.50 -37.54
C SER A 37 -19.44 5.47 -39.07
N LEU A 38 -19.81 6.60 -39.68
CA LEU A 38 -19.97 6.72 -41.14
C LEU A 38 -18.73 7.34 -41.77
N TYR A 39 -18.34 6.83 -42.94
CA TYR A 39 -17.19 7.29 -43.71
C TYR A 39 -17.55 7.44 -45.19
N ILE A 40 -16.90 8.38 -45.86
CA ILE A 40 -16.93 8.53 -47.32
C ILE A 40 -15.54 8.32 -47.89
N ARG A 41 -15.44 7.41 -48.85
CA ARG A 41 -14.28 7.30 -49.73
C ARG A 41 -14.43 8.28 -50.87
N LEU A 42 -13.43 9.13 -51.05
CA LEU A 42 -13.38 10.18 -52.05
C LEU A 42 -12.24 9.91 -53.03
N GLU A 43 -12.51 10.05 -54.33
CA GLU A 43 -11.49 9.94 -55.38
C GLU A 43 -11.69 11.04 -56.42
N ILE A 44 -10.69 11.91 -56.60
CA ILE A 44 -10.58 12.89 -57.69
C ILE A 44 -9.12 13.07 -58.07
N ASN A 45 -8.79 12.91 -59.36
CA ASN A 45 -7.40 12.89 -59.84
C ASN A 45 -6.53 11.94 -58.99
N ASP A 46 -5.44 12.44 -58.42
CA ASP A 46 -4.55 11.69 -57.52
C ASP A 46 -4.97 11.72 -56.05
N TYR A 47 -6.00 12.50 -55.68
CA TYR A 47 -6.52 12.56 -54.33
C TYR A 47 -7.45 11.37 -54.06
N LYS A 48 -7.02 10.47 -53.17
CA LYS A 48 -7.82 9.36 -52.65
C LYS A 48 -7.79 9.38 -51.14
N ASN A 49 -8.95 9.53 -50.50
CA ASN A 49 -9.01 9.58 -49.04
C ASN A 49 -10.29 8.98 -48.48
N MET A 50 -10.21 8.48 -47.24
CA MET A 50 -11.34 8.04 -46.46
C MET A 50 -11.59 9.09 -45.38
N VAL A 51 -12.77 9.71 -45.39
CA VAL A 51 -13.09 10.83 -44.50
C VAL A 51 -14.26 10.44 -43.62
N PRO A 52 -14.16 10.59 -42.28
CA PRO A 52 -15.28 10.38 -41.39
C PRO A 52 -16.36 11.45 -41.62
N LEU A 53 -17.62 11.04 -41.50
CA LEU A 53 -18.77 11.94 -41.51
C LEU A 53 -19.18 12.28 -40.09
N THR A 54 -19.75 13.48 -39.93
CA THR A 54 -20.42 13.86 -38.69
C THR A 54 -21.89 13.50 -38.82
N ALA A 55 -22.28 12.42 -38.14
CA ALA A 55 -23.55 11.73 -38.35
C ALA A 55 -23.75 11.35 -39.83
N ASP A 56 -24.70 11.97 -40.51
CA ASP A 56 -25.06 11.73 -41.92
C ASP A 56 -24.54 12.83 -42.86
N SER A 57 -23.65 13.69 -42.37
CA SER A 57 -23.25 14.92 -43.04
C SER A 57 -21.76 14.96 -43.38
N PHE A 58 -21.47 15.38 -44.61
CA PHE A 58 -20.13 15.57 -45.17
C PHE A 58 -19.92 17.04 -45.56
N LEU A 59 -18.89 17.69 -45.03
CA LEU A 59 -18.54 19.03 -45.47
C LEU A 59 -17.57 19.00 -46.65
N VAL A 60 -17.93 19.70 -47.70
CA VAL A 60 -17.11 19.90 -48.89
C VAL A 60 -16.17 21.08 -48.62
N GLY A 61 -14.88 20.80 -48.58
CA GLY A 61 -13.82 21.78 -48.35
C GLY A 61 -12.51 21.39 -49.04
N LYS A 62 -11.38 21.91 -48.57
CA LYS A 62 -10.05 21.54 -49.09
C LYS A 62 -9.72 20.07 -48.70
N PRO A 63 -9.05 19.31 -49.58
CA PRO A 63 -8.53 19.72 -50.89
C PRO A 63 -9.53 19.56 -52.06
N LEU A 64 -10.75 19.05 -51.83
CA LEU A 64 -11.69 18.78 -52.93
C LEU A 64 -11.97 20.02 -53.79
N THR A 65 -12.25 21.17 -53.15
CA THR A 65 -12.57 22.42 -53.86
C THR A 65 -11.37 23.06 -54.59
N PHE A 66 -10.15 22.51 -54.49
CA PHE A 66 -9.04 22.93 -55.36
C PHE A 66 -9.12 22.36 -56.78
N HIS A 67 -9.91 21.32 -56.97
CA HIS A 67 -10.10 20.66 -58.26
C HIS A 67 -11.51 20.94 -58.78
N SER A 68 -11.63 21.16 -60.08
CA SER A 68 -12.90 21.04 -60.79
C SER A 68 -13.06 19.63 -61.35
N GLY A 69 -14.30 19.24 -61.65
CA GLY A 69 -14.62 17.95 -62.26
C GLY A 69 -15.42 17.03 -61.34
N THR A 70 -15.36 15.73 -61.64
CA THR A 70 -16.14 14.70 -60.95
C THR A 70 -15.33 14.06 -59.84
N VAL A 71 -15.79 14.20 -58.60
CA VAL A 71 -15.35 13.45 -57.43
C VAL A 71 -16.20 12.18 -57.32
N LYS A 72 -15.55 11.01 -57.28
CA LYS A 72 -16.22 9.75 -56.98
C LYS A 72 -16.35 9.60 -55.47
N GLY A 73 -17.57 9.40 -55.00
CA GLY A 73 -17.91 9.16 -53.60
C GLY A 73 -18.44 7.75 -53.39
N GLN A 74 -18.13 7.14 -52.25
CA GLN A 74 -18.73 5.88 -51.81
C GLN A 74 -18.81 5.84 -50.28
N LEU A 75 -19.99 5.50 -49.73
CA LEU A 75 -20.21 5.46 -48.29
C LEU A 75 -19.91 4.09 -47.70
N TYR A 76 -19.35 4.12 -46.48
CA TYR A 76 -19.02 2.95 -45.66
C TYR A 76 -19.42 3.19 -44.21
N SER A 77 -19.90 2.16 -43.51
CA SER A 77 -19.94 2.13 -42.05
C SER A 77 -18.73 1.39 -41.50
N MET A 78 -18.24 1.79 -40.34
CA MET A 78 -17.24 1.05 -39.58
C MET A 78 -17.93 0.33 -38.43
N THR A 79 -17.79 -0.99 -38.39
CA THR A 79 -18.33 -1.84 -37.32
C THR A 79 -17.55 -1.64 -36.01
N ALA A 80 -18.08 -2.15 -34.90
CA ALA A 80 -17.39 -2.09 -33.60
C ALA A 80 -16.03 -2.81 -33.59
N ASP A 81 -15.87 -3.83 -34.45
CA ASP A 81 -14.63 -4.59 -34.61
C ASP A 81 -13.61 -3.89 -35.52
N GLY A 82 -14.01 -2.77 -36.14
CA GLY A 82 -13.14 -1.93 -36.97
C GLY A 82 -13.16 -2.25 -38.48
N ASP A 83 -14.02 -3.18 -38.90
CA ASP A 83 -14.20 -3.52 -40.32
C ASP A 83 -15.10 -2.51 -41.04
N TYR A 84 -14.81 -2.25 -42.32
CA TYR A 84 -15.61 -1.37 -43.17
C TYR A 84 -16.66 -2.15 -43.97
N GLU A 85 -17.93 -1.82 -43.76
CA GLU A 85 -19.06 -2.33 -44.54
C GLU A 85 -19.49 -1.28 -45.57
N GLN A 86 -19.70 -1.72 -46.81
CA GLN A 86 -20.09 -0.84 -47.90
C GLN A 86 -21.59 -0.50 -47.81
N LEU A 87 -21.92 0.78 -47.75
CA LEU A 87 -23.31 1.26 -47.65
C LEU A 87 -23.88 1.76 -48.98
N SER A 88 -23.02 2.14 -49.93
CA SER A 88 -23.47 2.65 -51.22
C SER A 88 -22.69 2.09 -52.39
N LYS A 89 -23.30 2.14 -53.58
CA LYS A 89 -22.53 2.11 -54.85
C LYS A 89 -21.75 3.42 -54.99
N VAL A 90 -20.78 3.44 -55.91
CA VAL A 90 -20.06 4.67 -56.26
C VAL A 90 -21.04 5.68 -56.88
N PHE A 91 -21.00 6.92 -56.40
CA PHE A 91 -21.75 8.06 -56.91
C PHE A 91 -20.81 9.21 -57.27
N ASN A 92 -21.34 10.17 -58.04
CA ASN A 92 -20.59 11.30 -58.56
C ASN A 92 -20.98 12.59 -57.84
N MET A 93 -19.98 13.33 -57.40
CA MET A 93 -20.13 14.67 -56.88
C MET A 93 -19.41 15.64 -57.81
N ILE A 94 -20.10 16.65 -58.28
CA ILE A 94 -19.60 17.56 -59.31
C ILE A 94 -19.13 18.86 -58.66
N ILE A 95 -17.89 19.24 -58.94
CA ILE A 95 -17.35 20.56 -58.63
C ILE A 95 -17.21 21.32 -59.94
N ASP A 96 -18.01 22.36 -60.12
CA ASP A 96 -17.98 23.16 -61.34
C ASP A 96 -16.67 23.96 -61.41
N GLU A 97 -16.13 24.14 -62.62
CA GLU A 97 -14.98 25.00 -62.82
C GLU A 97 -15.33 26.46 -62.47
N SER A 98 -14.40 27.14 -61.79
CA SER A 98 -14.57 28.55 -61.48
C SER A 98 -14.09 29.43 -62.63
N ILE A 99 -14.83 30.49 -62.90
CA ILE A 99 -14.49 31.51 -63.90
C ILE A 99 -13.64 32.66 -63.31
N GLY A 100 -13.30 32.61 -62.02
CA GLY A 100 -12.69 33.72 -61.26
C GLY A 100 -11.29 33.43 -60.70
N TYR A 101 -10.58 34.51 -60.35
CA TYR A 101 -9.19 34.49 -59.86
C TYR A 101 -9.03 33.80 -58.50
N GLN A 102 -7.88 33.12 -58.33
CA GLN A 102 -7.46 32.42 -57.13
C GLN A 102 -7.22 33.39 -55.96
N ASP A 103 -8.00 33.28 -54.89
CA ASP A 103 -7.58 33.74 -53.56
C ASP A 103 -7.53 32.55 -52.61
N PRO A 104 -6.33 32.07 -52.19
CA PRO A 104 -6.19 30.93 -51.29
C PRO A 104 -6.61 31.20 -49.83
N SER A 105 -6.83 32.45 -49.44
CA SER A 105 -6.66 32.91 -48.05
C SER A 105 -7.88 32.77 -47.12
N GLU A 106 -9.09 32.58 -47.65
CA GLU A 106 -10.32 32.51 -46.83
C GLU A 106 -11.19 31.28 -47.14
N TYR A 107 -10.65 30.07 -46.96
CA TYR A 107 -11.46 28.86 -47.11
C TYR A 107 -12.05 28.44 -45.77
N PRO A 108 -13.28 27.90 -45.77
CA PRO A 108 -13.91 27.42 -44.54
C PRO A 108 -13.06 26.28 -43.97
N VAL A 109 -12.71 26.40 -42.69
CA VAL A 109 -12.12 25.32 -41.90
C VAL A 109 -13.19 24.23 -41.75
N ASP A 110 -12.79 22.98 -41.95
CA ASP A 110 -13.68 21.85 -41.74
C ASP A 110 -14.12 21.84 -40.25
N PRO A 111 -15.42 21.93 -39.92
CA PRO A 111 -15.92 21.89 -38.55
C PRO A 111 -15.55 20.60 -37.82
N ASN A 112 -15.20 19.53 -38.55
CA ASN A 112 -14.66 18.31 -37.95
C ASN A 112 -13.27 18.55 -37.35
N VAL A 113 -12.46 19.44 -37.94
CA VAL A 113 -11.15 19.82 -37.38
C VAL A 113 -11.32 20.63 -36.09
N GLU A 114 -12.34 21.49 -36.02
CA GLU A 114 -12.67 22.24 -34.81
C GLU A 114 -13.15 21.32 -33.68
N LEU A 115 -14.04 20.36 -33.99
CA LEU A 115 -14.51 19.36 -33.04
C LEU A 115 -13.37 18.49 -32.49
N ILE A 116 -12.52 17.94 -33.38
CA ILE A 116 -11.34 17.15 -32.99
C ILE A 116 -10.39 17.99 -32.13
N TYR A 117 -10.23 19.27 -32.43
CA TYR A 117 -9.37 20.16 -31.66
C TYR A 117 -9.87 20.39 -30.23
N GLU A 118 -11.18 20.56 -30.03
CA GLU A 118 -11.78 20.69 -28.70
C GLU A 118 -11.73 19.37 -27.90
N GLU A 119 -11.91 18.22 -28.56
CA GLU A 119 -11.71 16.91 -27.94
C GLU A 119 -10.25 16.72 -27.50
N LEU A 120 -9.28 17.10 -28.33
CA LEU A 120 -7.86 17.06 -27.99
C LEU A 120 -7.51 17.97 -26.81
N LYS A 121 -8.13 19.16 -26.70
CA LYS A 121 -7.96 20.04 -25.54
C LYS A 121 -8.49 19.41 -24.27
N THR A 122 -9.69 18.83 -24.33
CA THR A 122 -10.31 18.13 -23.20
C THR A 122 -9.42 16.98 -22.75
N LEU A 123 -9.01 16.12 -23.67
CA LEU A 123 -8.12 14.99 -23.40
C LEU A 123 -6.79 15.44 -22.79
N LYS A 124 -6.19 16.52 -23.31
CA LYS A 124 -4.97 17.10 -22.74
C LYS A 124 -5.17 17.56 -21.28
N SER A 125 -6.31 18.17 -20.98
CA SER A 125 -6.66 18.60 -19.62
C SER A 125 -6.77 17.40 -18.68
N GLU A 126 -7.52 16.37 -19.09
CA GLU A 126 -7.70 15.13 -18.32
C GLU A 126 -6.37 14.43 -18.06
N CYS A 127 -5.50 14.31 -19.08
CA CYS A 127 -4.17 13.74 -18.91
C CYS A 127 -3.30 14.53 -17.93
N THR A 128 -3.42 15.86 -17.91
CA THR A 128 -2.69 16.72 -16.97
C THR A 128 -3.18 16.48 -15.54
N THR A 129 -4.50 16.43 -15.33
CA THR A 129 -5.10 16.12 -14.03
C THR A 129 -4.69 14.74 -13.52
N ALA A 130 -4.76 13.71 -14.38
CA ALA A 130 -4.35 12.36 -14.02
C ALA A 130 -2.85 12.28 -13.63
N ARG A 131 -1.98 12.99 -14.36
CA ARG A 131 -0.55 13.08 -14.02
C ARG A 131 -0.34 13.68 -12.62
N ASP A 132 -1.02 14.78 -12.31
CA ASP A 132 -0.84 15.49 -11.04
C ASP A 132 -1.37 14.65 -9.84
N GLN A 133 -2.44 13.88 -10.07
CA GLN A 133 -2.94 12.89 -9.09
C GLN A 133 -1.92 11.77 -8.83
N CYS A 134 -1.30 11.22 -9.89
CA CYS A 134 -0.26 10.21 -9.76
C CYS A 134 0.95 10.73 -8.97
N GLU A 135 1.41 11.95 -9.26
CA GLU A 135 2.52 12.57 -8.51
C GLU A 135 2.17 12.73 -7.02
N THR A 136 0.95 13.17 -6.72
CA THR A 136 0.47 13.28 -5.33
C THR A 136 0.48 11.93 -4.61
N ALA A 137 -0.04 10.88 -5.26
CA ALA A 137 -0.05 9.53 -4.70
C ALA A 137 1.37 8.99 -4.46
N TYR A 138 2.31 9.28 -5.37
CA TYR A 138 3.72 8.91 -5.22
C TYR A 138 4.35 9.57 -3.98
N GLN A 139 4.12 10.87 -3.77
CA GLN A 139 4.64 11.59 -2.59
C GLN A 139 4.06 11.03 -1.28
N GLN A 140 2.77 10.68 -1.26
CA GLN A 140 2.14 10.04 -0.10
C GLN A 140 2.76 8.67 0.20
N CYS A 141 3.04 7.86 -0.83
CA CYS A 141 3.70 6.57 -0.68
C CYS A 141 5.09 6.70 -0.04
N ASN A 142 5.87 7.71 -0.45
CA ASN A 142 7.16 7.99 0.16
C ASN A 142 7.06 8.37 1.64
N GLN A 143 6.05 9.17 2.01
CA GLN A 143 5.81 9.52 3.42
C GLN A 143 5.48 8.29 4.27
N VAL A 144 4.62 7.40 3.77
CA VAL A 144 4.27 6.15 4.44
C VAL A 144 5.49 5.25 4.58
N THR A 145 6.31 5.14 3.55
CA THR A 145 7.54 4.33 3.57
C THR A 145 8.50 4.80 4.67
N ASN A 146 8.70 6.12 4.79
CA ASN A 146 9.54 6.71 5.83
C ASN A 146 8.96 6.46 7.23
N ALA A 147 7.64 6.62 7.40
CA ALA A 147 6.97 6.33 8.67
C ALA A 147 7.11 4.86 9.08
N CYS A 148 7.00 3.92 8.13
CA CYS A 148 7.23 2.49 8.38
C CYS A 148 8.67 2.19 8.79
N ALA A 149 9.66 2.85 8.17
CA ALA A 149 11.06 2.70 8.56
C ALA A 149 11.30 3.16 10.01
N SER A 150 10.74 4.32 10.39
CA SER A 150 10.82 4.82 11.78
C SER A 150 10.11 3.90 12.77
N ALA A 151 8.92 3.39 12.43
CA ALA A 151 8.20 2.44 13.27
C ALA A 151 8.99 1.13 13.48
N THR A 152 9.65 0.64 12.44
CA THR A 152 10.51 -0.56 12.51
C THR A 152 11.68 -0.35 13.46
N GLN A 153 12.32 0.82 13.43
CA GLN A 153 13.40 1.16 14.35
C GLN A 153 12.92 1.14 15.81
N LEU A 154 11.78 1.77 16.10
CA LEU A 154 11.20 1.79 17.44
C LEU A 154 10.84 0.38 17.94
N CYS A 155 10.32 -0.48 17.07
CA CYS A 155 10.07 -1.87 17.42
C CYS A 155 11.36 -2.62 17.79
N ASN A 156 12.45 -2.42 17.03
CA ASN A 156 13.74 -3.05 17.34
C ASN A 156 14.31 -2.55 18.68
N GLU A 157 14.20 -1.26 18.97
CA GLU A 157 14.59 -0.68 20.27
C GLU A 157 13.79 -1.29 21.43
N ALA A 158 12.47 -1.44 21.26
CA ALA A 158 11.61 -2.07 22.26
C ALA A 158 11.99 -3.53 22.51
N VAL A 159 12.26 -4.31 21.45
CA VAL A 159 12.69 -5.71 21.57
C VAL A 159 14.03 -5.82 22.32
N ASN A 160 14.98 -4.93 22.04
CA ASN A 160 16.26 -4.91 22.74
C ASN A 160 16.08 -4.60 24.24
N ASN A 161 15.21 -3.65 24.59
CA ASN A 161 14.89 -3.32 25.98
C ASN A 161 14.24 -4.49 26.73
N ILE A 162 13.35 -5.23 26.07
CA ILE A 162 12.77 -6.46 26.62
C ILE A 162 13.86 -7.49 26.89
N GLY A 163 14.79 -7.70 25.95
CA GLY A 163 15.94 -8.60 26.12
C GLY A 163 16.80 -8.24 27.34
N GLY A 164 17.07 -6.95 27.55
CA GLY A 164 17.77 -6.46 28.75
C GLY A 164 17.00 -6.74 30.05
N SER A 165 15.68 -6.51 30.04
CA SER A 165 14.82 -6.77 31.19
C SER A 165 14.77 -8.25 31.57
N ILE A 166 14.70 -9.15 30.58
CA ILE A 166 14.77 -10.61 30.78
C ILE A 166 16.11 -11.01 31.41
N SER A 167 17.22 -10.43 30.92
CA SER A 167 18.55 -10.70 31.45
C SER A 167 18.66 -10.31 32.93
N ASN A 168 18.11 -9.15 33.31
CA ASN A 168 18.05 -8.70 34.70
C ASN A 168 17.19 -9.64 35.58
N ALA A 169 16.03 -10.08 35.08
CA ALA A 169 15.17 -11.02 35.80
C ALA A 169 15.87 -12.38 36.03
N ASN A 170 16.63 -12.86 35.05
CA ASN A 170 17.43 -14.08 35.19
C ASN A 170 18.53 -13.93 36.24
N ALA A 171 19.23 -12.78 36.28
CA ALA A 171 20.24 -12.50 37.29
C ALA A 171 19.64 -12.44 38.71
N ALA A 172 18.46 -11.84 38.86
CA ALA A 172 17.73 -11.82 40.12
C ALA A 172 17.32 -13.23 40.56
N THR A 173 16.85 -14.06 39.62
CA THR A 173 16.49 -15.47 39.88
C THR A 173 17.71 -16.27 40.36
N GLN A 174 18.86 -16.12 39.71
CA GLN A 174 20.10 -16.78 40.14
C GLN A 174 20.52 -16.37 41.55
N SER A 175 20.44 -15.07 41.86
CA SER A 175 20.71 -14.54 43.21
C SER A 175 19.78 -15.15 44.26
N CYS A 176 18.48 -15.27 43.96
CA CYS A 176 17.49 -15.88 44.84
C CYS A 176 17.77 -17.38 45.08
N ASN A 177 18.13 -18.11 44.02
CA ASN A 177 18.50 -19.52 44.14
C ASN A 177 19.75 -19.71 45.00
N GLN A 178 20.74 -18.83 44.86
CA GLN A 178 21.94 -18.87 45.69
C GLN A 178 21.63 -18.58 47.16
N ALA A 179 20.82 -17.56 47.44
CA ALA A 179 20.38 -17.26 48.80
C ALA A 179 19.60 -18.43 49.44
N THR A 180 18.74 -19.08 48.66
CA THR A 180 17.99 -20.28 49.10
C THR A 180 18.92 -21.43 49.43
N ALA A 181 19.93 -21.70 48.58
CA ALA A 181 20.92 -22.74 48.83
C ALA A 181 21.71 -22.46 50.13
N THR A 182 22.14 -21.21 50.35
CA THR A 182 22.81 -20.80 51.59
C THR A 182 21.91 -20.95 52.82
N ALA A 183 20.63 -20.59 52.73
CA ALA A 183 19.69 -20.77 53.82
C ALA A 183 19.52 -22.26 54.18
N ASN A 184 19.35 -23.12 53.17
CA ASN A 184 19.25 -24.57 53.36
C ASN A 184 20.52 -25.15 54.01
N GLN A 185 21.70 -24.69 53.61
CA GLN A 185 22.96 -25.11 54.23
C GLN A 185 22.98 -24.74 55.72
N LYS A 186 22.61 -23.51 56.09
CA LYS A 186 22.56 -23.09 57.49
C LYS A 186 21.54 -23.88 58.32
N ILE A 187 20.40 -24.22 57.73
CA ILE A 187 19.40 -25.10 58.38
C ILE A 187 20.01 -26.47 58.65
N GLN A 188 20.78 -27.03 57.70
CA GLN A 188 21.47 -28.30 57.91
C GLN A 188 22.50 -28.21 59.04
N GLU A 189 23.34 -27.16 59.04
CA GLU A 189 24.31 -26.91 60.12
C GLU A 189 23.62 -26.79 61.50
N MET A 190 22.46 -26.13 61.56
CA MET A 190 21.65 -26.06 62.79
C MET A 190 21.11 -27.43 63.22
N ASN A 191 20.63 -28.24 62.29
CA ASN A 191 20.16 -29.60 62.59
C ASN A 191 21.30 -30.47 63.13
N ASP A 192 22.49 -30.40 62.52
CA ASP A 192 23.67 -31.13 62.97
C ASP A 192 24.06 -30.73 64.42
N ILE A 193 23.94 -29.43 64.76
CA ILE A 193 24.14 -28.94 66.14
C ILE A 193 23.08 -29.53 67.08
N LEU A 194 21.79 -29.51 66.71
CA LEU A 194 20.72 -30.06 67.54
C LEU A 194 20.92 -31.57 67.79
N ASP A 195 21.30 -32.32 66.76
CA ASP A 195 21.60 -33.75 66.87
C ASP A 195 22.76 -33.99 67.84
N SER A 196 23.78 -33.14 67.86
CA SER A 196 24.90 -33.25 68.82
C SER A 196 24.47 -33.09 70.29
N PHE A 197 23.41 -32.32 70.56
CA PHE A 197 22.84 -32.18 71.90
C PHE A 197 21.91 -33.33 72.29
N SER A 198 21.29 -34.02 71.32
CA SER A 198 20.37 -35.14 71.61
C SER A 198 21.05 -36.34 72.31
N GLY A 199 22.37 -36.48 72.14
CA GLY A 199 23.18 -37.50 72.82
C GLY A 199 23.65 -37.11 74.24
N PHE A 200 23.40 -35.87 74.70
CA PHE A 200 23.71 -35.46 76.06
C PHE A 200 22.61 -35.94 77.02
N ASP A 201 22.91 -36.95 77.83
CA ASP A 201 22.03 -37.41 78.91
C ASP A 201 22.13 -36.45 80.11
N ILE A 202 21.30 -35.41 80.08
CA ILE A 202 21.17 -34.43 81.16
C ILE A 202 20.75 -35.11 82.48
N GLY A 203 19.99 -36.21 82.41
CA GLY A 203 19.60 -36.99 83.58
C GLY A 203 20.81 -37.59 84.28
N ASN A 204 21.70 -38.22 83.51
CA ASN A 204 22.95 -38.77 84.03
C ASN A 204 23.88 -37.67 84.57
N LEU A 205 23.99 -36.52 83.89
CA LEU A 205 24.78 -35.39 84.38
C LEU A 205 24.24 -34.84 85.72
N SER A 206 22.92 -34.71 85.84
CA SER A 206 22.27 -34.29 87.09
C SER A 206 22.46 -35.32 88.20
N GLN A 207 22.47 -36.61 87.87
CA GLN A 207 22.75 -37.70 88.79
C GLN A 207 24.19 -37.62 89.31
N GLN A 208 25.18 -37.50 88.41
CA GLN A 208 26.59 -37.38 88.77
C GLN A 208 26.87 -36.15 89.65
N ILE A 209 26.23 -35.01 89.39
CA ILE A 209 26.32 -33.81 90.25
C ILE A 209 25.76 -34.10 91.64
N SER A 210 24.61 -34.78 91.72
CA SER A 210 23.99 -35.12 93.00
C SER A 210 24.87 -36.06 93.83
N GLU A 211 25.48 -37.06 93.18
CA GLU A 211 26.43 -38.00 93.81
C GLU A 211 27.70 -37.29 94.31
N PHE A 212 28.22 -36.35 93.52
CA PHE A 212 29.36 -35.54 93.92
C PHE A 212 29.04 -34.64 95.13
N GLN A 213 27.86 -34.01 95.16
CA GLN A 213 27.41 -33.19 96.29
C GLN A 213 27.25 -34.01 97.57
N GLN A 214 26.70 -35.23 97.48
CA GLN A 214 26.63 -36.14 98.64
C GLN A 214 28.02 -36.46 99.18
N THR A 215 28.98 -36.74 98.29
CA THR A 215 30.37 -37.02 98.66
C THR A 215 31.00 -35.81 99.36
N LEU A 216 30.77 -34.60 98.84
CA LEU A 216 31.24 -33.35 99.42
C LEU A 216 30.69 -33.12 100.84
N ASN A 217 29.38 -33.33 101.01
CA ASN A 217 28.73 -33.20 102.33
C ASN A 217 29.27 -34.25 103.32
N GLN A 218 29.52 -35.48 102.86
CA GLN A 218 30.10 -36.51 103.71
C GLN A 218 31.51 -36.11 104.18
N LEU A 219 32.36 -35.63 103.27
CA LEU A 219 33.70 -35.16 103.62
C LEU A 219 33.66 -33.98 104.61
N GLN A 220 32.70 -33.06 104.46
CA GLN A 220 32.51 -31.96 105.41
C GLN A 220 32.14 -32.47 106.81
N ASN A 221 31.17 -33.40 106.89
CA ASN A 221 30.78 -34.02 108.15
C ASN A 221 31.95 -34.78 108.81
N ASP A 222 32.74 -35.51 108.01
CA ASP A 222 33.92 -36.23 108.49
C ASP A 222 34.97 -35.24 109.05
N LEU A 223 35.21 -34.13 108.36
CA LEU A 223 36.08 -33.03 108.83
C LEU A 223 35.59 -32.41 110.15
N GLU A 224 34.28 -32.13 110.27
CA GLU A 224 33.68 -31.62 111.51
C GLU A 224 33.82 -32.63 112.66
N SER A 225 33.63 -33.93 112.38
CA SER A 225 33.80 -34.99 113.37
C SER A 225 35.26 -35.13 113.85
N MET A 226 36.24 -34.93 112.96
CA MET A 226 37.67 -34.91 113.30
C MET A 226 38.03 -33.66 114.13
N SER A 227 37.37 -32.53 113.89
CA SER A 227 37.55 -31.31 114.68
C SER A 227 36.96 -31.42 116.09
N ASN A 228 35.88 -32.20 116.28
CA ASN A 228 35.28 -32.42 117.60
C ASN A 228 35.92 -33.60 118.37
N GLY A 229 36.58 -34.53 117.67
CA GLY A 229 37.31 -35.64 118.28
C GLY A 229 38.67 -35.27 118.90
N SER A 230 39.16 -34.05 118.73
CA SER A 230 40.44 -33.60 119.29
C SER A 230 40.38 -33.08 120.75
N GLU A 231 39.21 -33.09 121.41
CA GLU A 231 39.09 -32.70 122.82
C GLU A 231 39.16 -33.86 123.83
N GLU A 232 39.23 -35.12 123.40
CA GLU A 232 39.42 -36.27 124.31
C GLU A 232 40.74 -37.01 124.04
N VAL A 233 41.84 -36.46 124.53
CA VAL A 233 42.94 -37.30 125.04
C VAL A 233 43.36 -36.76 126.40
N MET A 234 42.66 -37.24 127.43
CA MET A 234 43.19 -37.30 128.79
C MET A 234 44.39 -38.25 128.80
N VAL A 235 45.53 -37.78 129.27
CA VAL A 235 46.58 -38.65 129.82
C VAL A 235 46.62 -38.38 131.32
N GLU A 236 46.05 -39.31 132.09
CA GLU A 236 46.21 -39.41 133.54
C GLU A 236 47.60 -39.99 133.87
N GLN A 237 48.27 -39.28 134.80
CA GLN A 237 49.32 -39.67 135.77
C GLN A 237 50.65 -40.26 135.27
#